data_AF-A0A7W7GKZ7-F1
#
_entry.id   AF-A0A7W7GKZ7-F1
#
_cell.length_a   1.000
_cell.length_b   1.000
_cell.length_c   1.000
_cell.angle_alpha   90.00
_cell.angle_beta   90.00
_cell.angle_gamma   90.00
#
_symmetry.space_group_name_H-M   'P 1'
#
loop_
_entity.id
_entity.type
_entity.pdbx_description
1 polymer ?
#
loop_
_entity_poly.entity_id
_entity_poly.type
_entity_poly.pdbx_seq_one_letter_code
_entity_poly.pdbx_strand_id
1 'polypeptide(L)'
;MKRNTKINLVLLFLVAALAVLPLALGLGDHKKEPFTGSDGEAETAITELKPDYEPWFSPLYEPPSGEIESALFSLQAALGAGVLAYYFGLRRGRRQGEQRALEREADSALAGAAGKSTAEQD
;
A
#
# COMPACT_ATOMS: atom_id res chain seq x y z
N MET A 1 -6.07 13.65 -19.86
CA MET A 1 -5.38 12.95 -18.74
C MET A 1 -4.22 12.13 -19.29
N LYS A 2 -3.03 12.21 -18.68
CA LYS A 2 -1.87 11.37 -19.06
C LYS A 2 -2.23 9.88 -18.90
N ARG A 3 -1.70 9.01 -19.77
CA ARG A 3 -2.01 7.56 -19.79
C ARG A 3 -1.88 6.91 -18.41
N ASN A 4 -0.81 7.26 -17.69
CA ASN A 4 -0.51 6.72 -16.36
C ASN A 4 -1.53 7.16 -15.31
N THR A 5 -2.07 8.39 -15.40
CA THR A 5 -3.12 8.87 -14.50
C THR A 5 -4.41 8.08 -14.68
N LYS A 6 -4.77 7.77 -15.94
CA LYS A 6 -5.93 6.92 -16.24
C LYS A 6 -5.75 5.51 -15.67
N ILE A 7 -4.58 4.91 -15.87
CA ILE A 7 -4.24 3.58 -15.34
C ILE A 7 -4.36 3.56 -13.81
N ASN A 8 -3.76 4.53 -13.12
CA ASN A 8 -3.82 4.59 -11.65
C ASN A 8 -5.25 4.76 -11.13
N LEU A 9 -6.09 5.56 -11.80
CA LEU A 9 -7.50 5.70 -11.42
C LEU A 9 -8.28 4.41 -11.62
N VAL A 10 -8.02 3.68 -12.72
CA VAL A 10 -8.64 2.37 -12.95
C VAL A 10 -8.19 1.37 -11.90
N LEU A 11 -6.90 1.33 -11.55
CA LEU A 11 -6.39 0.45 -10.50
C LEU A 11 -7.02 0.78 -9.13
N LEU A 12 -7.11 2.05 -8.77
CA LEU A 12 -7.76 2.47 -7.52
C LEU A 12 -9.24 2.08 -7.49
N PHE A 13 -9.94 2.30 -8.61
CA PHE A 13 -11.33 1.89 -8.76
C PHE A 13 -11.50 0.37 -8.63
N LEU A 14 -10.63 -0.42 -9.26
CA LEU A 14 -10.67 -1.88 -9.16
C LEU A 14 -10.43 -2.36 -7.73
N VAL A 15 -9.47 -1.78 -7.00
CA VAL A 15 -9.24 -2.10 -5.59
C VAL A 15 -10.47 -1.77 -4.74
N ALA A 16 -11.07 -0.58 -4.93
CA ALA A 16 -12.29 -0.22 -4.23
C ALA A 16 -13.47 -1.14 -4.57
N ALA A 17 -13.62 -1.51 -5.84
CA ALA A 17 -14.65 -2.44 -6.29
C ALA A 17 -14.45 -3.83 -5.68
N LEU A 18 -13.21 -4.34 -5.61
CA LEU A 18 -12.92 -5.62 -4.96
C LEU A 18 -13.25 -5.62 -3.46
N ALA A 19 -13.09 -4.49 -2.77
CA ALA A 19 -13.45 -4.37 -1.36
C ALA A 19 -14.97 -4.20 -1.13
N VAL A 20 -15.64 -3.43 -1.97
CA VAL A 20 -17.04 -3.04 -1.75
C VAL A 20 -18.03 -4.04 -2.36
N LEU A 21 -17.75 -4.61 -3.53
CA LEU A 21 -18.69 -5.50 -4.22
C LEU A 21 -19.07 -6.75 -3.41
N PRO A 22 -18.15 -7.47 -2.75
CA PRO A 22 -18.52 -8.62 -1.93
C PRO A 22 -19.52 -8.24 -0.82
N LEU A 23 -19.31 -7.09 -0.17
CA LEU A 23 -20.19 -6.57 0.87
C LEU A 23 -21.55 -6.13 0.30
N ALA A 24 -21.56 -5.42 -0.82
CA ALA A 24 -22.77 -4.86 -1.43
C ALA A 24 -23.68 -5.94 -2.05
N LEU A 25 -23.11 -7.05 -2.49
CA LEU A 25 -23.83 -8.17 -3.10
C LEU A 25 -24.17 -9.28 -2.10
N GLY A 26 -23.87 -9.11 -0.81
CA GLY A 26 -24.13 -10.13 0.23
C GLY A 26 -23.33 -11.42 0.03
N LEU A 27 -22.14 -11.33 -0.57
CA LEU A 27 -21.26 -12.49 -0.74
C LEU A 27 -20.82 -12.96 0.64
N GLY A 28 -21.49 -14.00 1.12
CA GLY A 28 -21.21 -14.64 2.39
C GLY A 28 -22.29 -14.47 3.45
N ASP A 29 -23.46 -13.88 3.14
CA ASP A 29 -24.62 -13.81 4.06
C ASP A 29 -25.11 -15.18 4.56
N HIS A 30 -24.72 -16.25 3.87
CA HIS A 30 -25.01 -17.65 4.25
C HIS A 30 -24.01 -18.22 5.27
N LYS A 31 -22.94 -17.48 5.61
CA LYS A 31 -21.93 -17.85 6.60
C LYS A 31 -22.13 -17.00 7.87
N LYS A 32 -21.92 -17.61 9.05
CA LYS A 32 -21.95 -16.89 10.33
C LYS A 32 -20.86 -15.80 10.41
N GLU A 33 -19.68 -16.09 9.86
CA GLU A 33 -18.56 -15.16 9.73
C GLU A 33 -18.06 -15.16 8.28
N PRO A 34 -18.61 -14.28 7.44
CA PRO A 34 -18.37 -14.30 5.98
C PRO A 34 -16.92 -14.02 5.57
N PHE A 35 -16.20 -13.27 6.40
CA PHE A 35 -14.84 -12.77 6.13
C PHE A 35 -13.91 -13.10 7.30
N THR A 36 -13.96 -14.34 7.78
CA THR A 36 -13.00 -14.82 8.78
C THR A 36 -11.61 -15.01 8.17
N GLY A 37 -10.59 -15.06 9.02
CA GLY A 37 -9.21 -15.30 8.60
C GLY A 37 -9.02 -16.68 7.97
N SER A 38 -8.01 -16.83 7.12
CA SER A 38 -7.69 -18.11 6.49
C SER A 38 -7.36 -19.23 7.48
N ASP A 39 -6.87 -18.86 8.67
CA ASP A 39 -6.46 -19.80 9.69
C ASP A 39 -7.66 -20.48 10.36
N GLY A 40 -8.73 -19.73 10.67
CA GLY A 40 -9.95 -20.30 11.24
C GLY A 40 -10.68 -21.27 10.29
N GLU A 41 -10.66 -20.98 8.98
CA GLU A 41 -11.18 -21.92 7.97
C GLU A 41 -10.30 -23.19 7.89
N ALA A 42 -8.99 -23.07 8.06
CA ALA A 42 -8.08 -24.22 8.08
C ALA A 42 -8.29 -25.09 9.34
N GLU A 43 -8.45 -24.48 10.51
CA GLU A 43 -8.75 -25.19 11.77
C GLU A 43 -10.07 -25.97 11.68
N THR A 44 -11.10 -25.33 11.13
CA THR A 44 -12.40 -25.96 10.88
C THR A 44 -12.25 -27.18 9.99
N ALA A 45 -11.56 -27.04 8.85
CA ALA A 45 -11.35 -28.13 7.91
C ALA A 45 -10.53 -29.29 8.52
N ILE A 46 -9.51 -29.00 9.33
CA ILE A 46 -8.71 -30.02 10.02
C ILE A 46 -9.58 -30.82 11.00
N THR A 47 -10.41 -30.14 11.78
CA THR A 47 -11.28 -30.77 12.78
C THR A 47 -12.35 -31.64 12.12
N GLU A 48 -12.87 -31.24 10.95
CA GLU A 48 -13.80 -32.05 10.16
C GLU A 48 -13.14 -33.29 9.53
N LEU A 49 -11.92 -33.15 9.00
CA LEU A 49 -11.20 -34.24 8.34
C LEU A 49 -10.61 -35.25 9.32
N LYS A 50 -10.19 -34.80 10.50
CA LYS A 50 -9.54 -35.64 11.51
C LYS A 50 -9.93 -35.18 12.93
N PRO A 51 -11.05 -35.68 13.47
CA PRO A 51 -11.58 -35.25 14.77
C PRO A 51 -10.62 -35.50 15.94
N ASP A 52 -9.78 -36.53 15.84
CA ASP A 52 -8.80 -36.91 16.87
C ASP A 52 -7.45 -36.17 16.71
N TYR A 53 -7.40 -35.07 15.94
CA TYR A 53 -6.18 -34.30 15.75
C TYR A 53 -5.87 -33.44 16.97
N GLU A 54 -4.68 -33.61 17.54
CA GLU A 54 -4.15 -32.72 18.57
C GLU A 54 -3.19 -31.68 17.96
N PRO A 55 -3.34 -30.38 18.29
CA PRO A 55 -2.39 -29.35 17.90
C PRO A 55 -0.99 -29.66 18.42
N TRP A 56 0.01 -29.65 17.52
CA TRP A 56 1.42 -29.84 17.87
C TRP A 56 2.08 -28.58 18.43
N PHE A 57 1.37 -27.45 18.43
CA PHE A 57 1.82 -26.17 18.96
C PHE A 57 0.63 -25.38 19.48
N SER A 58 0.82 -24.68 20.60
CA SER A 58 -0.14 -23.71 21.12
C SER A 58 0.45 -22.30 21.06
N PRO A 59 -0.34 -21.28 20.68
CA PRO A 59 0.12 -19.89 20.70
C PRO A 59 0.65 -19.50 22.09
N LEU A 60 1.79 -18.82 22.13
CA LEU A 60 2.31 -18.26 23.39
C LEU A 60 1.43 -17.12 23.92
N TYR A 61 0.66 -16.49 23.03
CA TYR A 61 -0.26 -15.42 23.34
C TYR A 61 -1.47 -15.54 22.40
N GLU A 62 -2.65 -15.47 22.99
CA GLU A 62 -3.92 -15.42 22.27
C GLU A 62 -4.66 -14.15 22.71
N PRO A 63 -5.08 -13.28 21.77
CA PRO A 63 -5.85 -12.09 22.10
C PRO A 63 -7.15 -12.47 22.83
N PRO A 64 -7.54 -11.72 23.88
CA PRO A 64 -8.75 -12.06 24.65
C PRO A 64 -10.06 -11.83 23.87
N SER A 65 -10.00 -11.23 22.68
CA SER A 65 -11.11 -11.15 21.74
C SER A 65 -10.62 -11.05 20.29
N GLY A 66 -11.42 -11.54 19.34
CA GLY A 66 -11.15 -11.40 17.90
C GLY A 66 -11.18 -9.94 17.41
N GLU A 67 -11.83 -9.04 18.16
CA GLU A 67 -11.78 -7.60 17.90
C GLU A 67 -10.37 -7.04 18.14
N ILE A 68 -9.71 -7.47 19.23
CA ILE A 68 -8.35 -7.06 19.56
C ILE A 68 -7.37 -7.64 18.53
N GLU A 69 -7.56 -8.90 18.13
CA GLU A 69 -6.80 -9.51 17.04
C GLU A 69 -6.89 -8.68 15.75
N SER A 70 -8.12 -8.39 15.30
CA SER A 70 -8.39 -7.58 14.11
C SER A 70 -7.80 -6.16 14.20
N ALA A 71 -7.83 -5.55 15.39
CA ALA A 71 -7.24 -4.25 15.65
C ALA A 71 -5.71 -4.28 15.52
N LEU A 72 -5.06 -5.33 16.05
CA LEU A 72 -3.61 -5.51 15.92
C LEU A 72 -3.20 -5.74 14.46
N PHE A 73 -3.93 -6.56 13.71
CA PHE A 73 -3.70 -6.72 12.26
C PHE A 73 -3.89 -5.41 11.49
N SER A 74 -4.94 -4.66 11.80
CA SER A 74 -5.21 -3.37 11.18
C SER A 74 -4.11 -2.35 11.46
N LEU A 75 -3.59 -2.32 12.69
CA LEU A 75 -2.46 -1.48 13.08
C LEU A 75 -1.19 -1.87 12.32
N GLN A 76 -0.88 -3.17 12.23
CA GLN A 76 0.26 -3.67 11.45
C GLN A 76 0.15 -3.26 9.98
N ALA A 77 -1.03 -3.43 9.37
CA ALA A 77 -1.29 -3.03 7.99
C ALA A 77 -1.11 -1.51 7.79
N ALA A 78 -1.62 -0.69 8.72
CA ALA A 78 -1.48 0.76 8.68
C ALA A 78 -0.01 1.20 8.78
N LEU A 79 0.75 0.61 9.69
CA LEU A 79 2.18 0.88 9.84
C LEU A 79 2.96 0.45 8.58
N GLY A 80 2.69 -0.74 8.05
CA GLY A 80 3.30 -1.24 6.82
C GLY A 80 3.02 -0.32 5.62
N ALA A 81 1.77 0.09 5.44
CA ALA A 81 1.38 1.04 4.42
C ALA A 81 2.06 2.41 4.60
N GLY A 82 2.15 2.90 5.84
CA GLY A 82 2.84 4.14 6.19
C GLY A 82 4.32 4.13 5.81
N VAL A 83 5.03 3.05 6.15
CA VAL A 83 6.45 2.86 5.80
C VAL A 83 6.65 2.84 4.28
N LEU A 84 5.80 2.11 3.54
CA LEU A 84 5.87 2.06 2.08
C LEU A 84 5.61 3.44 1.46
N ALA A 85 4.56 4.13 1.91
CA ALA A 85 4.23 5.47 1.44
C ALA A 85 5.36 6.46 1.70
N TYR A 86 5.97 6.43 2.89
CA TYR A 86 7.13 7.25 3.24
C TYR A 86 8.32 6.96 2.33
N TYR A 87 8.68 5.69 2.12
CA TYR A 87 9.79 5.31 1.26
C TYR A 87 9.60 5.81 -0.19
N PHE A 88 8.44 5.55 -0.79
CA PHE A 88 8.15 6.02 -2.15
C PHE A 88 8.10 7.55 -2.23
N GLY A 89 7.55 8.21 -1.20
CA GLY A 89 7.52 9.66 -1.07
C GLY A 89 8.92 10.26 -1.04
N LEU A 90 9.80 9.75 -0.18
CA LEU A 90 11.18 10.19 -0.04
C LEU A 90 11.96 10.00 -1.34
N ARG A 91 11.87 8.81 -1.96
CA ARG A 91 12.56 8.50 -3.22
C ARG A 91 12.08 9.40 -4.36
N ARG A 92 10.78 9.68 -4.43
CA ARG A 92 10.21 10.61 -5.41
C ARG A 92 10.67 12.04 -5.17
N GLY A 93 10.70 12.48 -3.92
CA GLY A 93 11.16 13.82 -3.54
C GLY A 93 12.63 14.06 -3.91
N ARG A 94 13.51 13.10 -3.62
CA ARG A 94 14.94 13.18 -3.97
C ARG A 94 15.15 13.35 -5.47
N ARG A 95 14.49 12.52 -6.30
CA ARG A 95 14.59 12.61 -7.77
C ARG A 95 14.11 13.95 -8.31
N GLN A 96 13.04 14.52 -7.73
CA GLN A 96 12.56 15.84 -8.12
C GLN A 96 13.51 16.96 -7.69
N GLY A 97 14.16 16.82 -6.53
CA GLY A 97 15.19 17.74 -6.06
C GLY A 97 16.41 17.76 -6.98
N GLU A 98 16.92 16.59 -7.36
CA GLU A 98 18.04 16.45 -8.31
C GLU A 98 17.72 17.08 -9.67
N GLN A 99 16.52 16.83 -10.21
CA GLN A 99 16.08 17.44 -11.47
C GLN A 99 16.03 18.97 -11.39
N ARG A 100 15.46 19.52 -10.30
CA ARG A 100 15.40 20.98 -10.10
C ARG A 100 16.78 21.61 -9.92
N ALA A 101 17.73 20.89 -9.33
CA ALA A 101 19.10 21.37 -9.19
C ALA A 101 19.79 21.47 -10.56
N LEU A 102 19.65 20.42 -11.38
CA LEU A 102 20.17 20.40 -12.76
C LEU A 102 19.55 21.50 -13.63
N GLU A 103 18.24 21.72 -13.53
CA GLU A 103 17.55 22.80 -14.24
C GLU A 103 18.11 24.18 -13.83
N ARG A 104 18.31 24.42 -12.53
CA ARG A 104 18.89 25.68 -12.03
C ARG A 104 20.33 25.89 -12.49
N GLU A 105 21.14 24.84 -12.49
CA GLU A 105 22.51 24.91 -13.00
C GLU A 105 22.51 25.26 -14.49
N ALA A 106 21.66 24.61 -15.29
CA ALA A 106 21.51 24.92 -16.72
C ALA A 106 21.05 26.37 -16.95
N ASP A 107 20.06 26.84 -16.21
CA ASP A 107 19.54 28.22 -16.31
C ASP A 107 20.63 29.25 -15.94
N SER A 108 21.40 28.99 -14.87
CA SER A 108 22.50 29.88 -14.45
C SER A 108 23.65 29.91 -15.45
N ALA A 109 23.97 28.78 -16.09
CA ALA A 109 24.99 28.71 -17.13
C ALA A 109 24.57 29.48 -18.40
N LEU A 110 23.30 29.38 -18.81
CA LEU A 110 22.75 30.16 -19.92
C LEU A 110 22.79 31.68 -19.65
N ALA A 111 22.40 32.10 -18.45
CA ALA A 111 22.46 33.52 -18.06
C ALA A 111 23.90 34.06 -18.05
N GLY A 112 24.87 33.26 -17.56
CA GLY A 112 26.29 33.63 -17.58
C GLY A 112 26.88 33.71 -19.00
N ALA A 113 26.44 32.85 -19.92
CA ALA A 113 26.87 32.90 -21.32
C ALA A 113 26.30 34.14 -22.05
N ALA A 114 25.03 34.48 -21.81
CA ALA A 114 24.41 35.67 -22.38
C ALA A 114 25.10 36.96 -21.91
N GLY A 115 25.42 37.07 -20.61
CA GLY A 115 26.11 38.25 -20.07
C GLY A 115 27.52 38.46 -20.62
N LYS A 116 28.26 37.39 -20.93
CA LYS A 116 29.59 37.48 -21.57
C LYS A 116 29.50 37.91 -23.04
N SER A 117 28.53 37.41 -23.78
CA SER A 117 28.34 37.77 -25.20
C SER A 117 28.03 39.25 -25.41
N THR A 118 27.34 39.89 -24.47
CA THR A 118 27.01 41.33 -24.53
C THR A 118 28.20 42.22 -24.16
N ALA A 119 29.07 41.75 -23.25
CA ALA A 119 30.24 42.50 -22.79
C ALA A 119 31.43 42.49 -23.77
N GLU A 120 31.47 41.55 -24.72
CA GLU A 120 32.53 41.44 -25.73
C GLU A 120 32.19 42.20 -27.04
N GLN A 121 31.01 42.85 -27.10
CA GLN A 121 30.53 43.64 -28.24
C GLN A 121 30.60 45.16 -28.04
N ASP A 122 31.00 45.65 -26.86
CA ASP A 122 31.24 47.06 -26.53
C ASP A 122 32.74 47.38 -26.47
#